data_AF-A0AAE3FYR5-F1
#
_entry.id   AF-A0AAE3FYR5-F1
#
_cell.length_a   1.000
_cell.length_b   1.000
_cell.length_c   1.000
_cell.angle_alpha   90.00
_cell.angle_beta   90.00
_cell.angle_gamma   90.00
#
_symmetry.space_group_name_H-M   'P 1'
#
loop_
_entity.id
_entity.type
_entity.pdbx_description
1 polymer ?
#
loop_
_entity_poly.entity_id
_entity_poly.type
_entity_poly.pdbx_seq_one_letter_code
_entity_poly.pdbx_strand_id
1 'polypeptide(L)'
;MTDTEFVPLILNNESAAQWEVVYSSIQDGQVTDDALKDGTGLSGIHIEEALKGLAAMRLINDRNEPYEENPLIEIDDVSDSIRYRLTGLQGLMDEHVPDNWGRHAGVLLHYEYLVEEREQYFRDDDEGLWKKIRNWEEDRGYEPKKKNGDNYQFNTKKWTHWTVIADHLGLIRKTKGSFYTTYFDPEILRGTLLWYSDKTGTYSFPISKYINWLDENVVPCPTQGNTVPVSISHTLHLLSRTGWLNFVEEGDSATASLAGIEPSQYPDSVNSISIIKS
;
A
#
# COMPACT_ATOMS: atom_id res chain seq x y z
N MET A 1 15.60 1.91 24.44
CA MET A 1 15.43 0.77 23.51
C MET A 1 14.19 0.03 23.94
N THR A 2 13.05 0.44 23.40
CA THR A 2 11.75 -0.16 23.71
C THR A 2 11.65 -1.50 22.99
N ASP A 3 11.28 -2.50 23.79
CA ASP A 3 11.34 -3.92 23.51
C ASP A 3 10.12 -4.35 22.66
N THR A 4 9.98 -3.80 21.44
CA THR A 4 8.87 -4.13 20.53
C THR A 4 9.02 -5.56 19.97
N GLU A 5 8.09 -6.43 20.37
CA GLU A 5 7.87 -7.76 19.81
C GLU A 5 7.93 -7.75 18.28
N PHE A 6 8.66 -8.71 17.69
CA PHE A 6 8.54 -9.00 16.26
C PHE A 6 7.17 -9.66 16.02
N VAL A 7 6.17 -8.84 15.74
CA VAL A 7 4.91 -9.27 15.13
C VAL A 7 4.92 -8.66 13.73
N PRO A 8 5.39 -9.37 12.70
CA PRO A 8 5.13 -8.92 11.35
C PRO A 8 3.62 -8.82 11.21
N LEU A 9 3.15 -7.89 10.37
CA LEU A 9 1.74 -7.62 10.10
C LEU A 9 0.96 -8.92 9.79
N ILE A 10 0.53 -9.59 10.85
CA ILE A 10 -0.31 -10.79 10.91
C ILE A 10 -1.36 -10.46 11.95
N LEU A 11 -2.18 -9.50 11.61
CA LEU A 11 -3.27 -9.04 12.47
C LEU A 11 -4.53 -9.77 12.02
N ASN A 12 -5.43 -10.09 12.95
CA ASN A 12 -6.57 -10.96 12.65
C ASN A 12 -7.49 -10.35 11.56
N ASN A 13 -8.27 -11.18 10.87
CA ASN A 13 -9.08 -10.80 9.70
C ASN A 13 -10.08 -9.64 9.92
N GLU A 14 -10.46 -9.32 11.15
CA GLU A 14 -11.39 -8.22 11.46
C GLU A 14 -10.67 -6.88 11.74
N SER A 15 -9.33 -6.89 11.76
CA SER A 15 -8.53 -5.86 12.41
C SER A 15 -8.24 -4.63 11.55
N ALA A 16 -8.02 -4.73 10.24
CA ALA A 16 -7.52 -3.60 9.45
C ALA A 16 -8.43 -2.36 9.49
N ALA A 17 -9.75 -2.55 9.40
CA ALA A 17 -10.72 -1.46 9.56
C ALA A 17 -10.79 -0.91 11.00
N GLN A 18 -10.51 -1.76 12.01
CA GLN A 18 -10.46 -1.34 13.41
C GLN A 18 -9.23 -0.46 13.68
N TRP A 19 -8.16 -0.57 12.89
CA TRP A 19 -6.97 0.26 13.09
C TRP A 19 -7.25 1.72 12.79
N GLU A 20 -8.02 2.00 11.72
CA GLU A 20 -8.43 3.37 11.41
C GLU A 20 -9.30 3.95 12.53
N VAL A 21 -10.20 3.15 13.12
CA VAL A 21 -11.01 3.55 14.28
C VAL A 21 -10.12 3.90 15.49
N VAL A 22 -9.12 3.06 15.79
CA VAL A 22 -8.17 3.32 16.87
C VAL A 22 -7.33 4.56 16.58
N TYR A 23 -6.86 4.73 15.35
CA TYR A 23 -6.09 5.90 14.94
C TYR A 23 -6.89 7.19 15.09
N SER A 24 -8.14 7.24 14.59
CA SER A 24 -9.02 8.38 14.78
C SER A 24 -9.28 8.66 16.26
N SER A 25 -9.44 7.61 17.08
CA SER A 25 -9.59 7.77 18.53
C SER A 25 -8.35 8.40 19.19
N ILE A 26 -7.14 8.06 18.73
CA ILE A 26 -5.89 8.70 19.19
C ILE A 26 -5.87 10.18 18.77
N GLN A 27 -6.23 10.49 17.52
CA GLN A 27 -6.34 11.88 17.03
C GLN A 27 -7.35 12.71 17.83
N ASP A 28 -8.41 12.08 18.34
CA ASP A 28 -9.40 12.69 19.23
C ASP A 28 -8.94 12.81 20.69
N GLY A 29 -7.69 12.43 20.99
CA GLY A 29 -7.05 12.57 22.30
C GLY A 29 -7.17 11.36 23.23
N GLN A 30 -7.68 10.21 22.76
CA GLN A 30 -7.74 8.98 23.54
C GLN A 30 -6.39 8.25 23.49
N VAL A 31 -5.46 8.67 24.34
CA VAL A 31 -4.03 8.27 24.26
C VAL A 31 -3.62 7.16 25.24
N THR A 32 -4.56 6.47 25.91
CA THR A 32 -4.29 5.34 26.81
C THR A 32 -5.17 4.13 26.47
N ASP A 33 -4.78 2.92 26.88
CA ASP A 33 -5.55 1.70 26.66
C ASP A 33 -6.99 1.83 27.16
N ASP A 34 -7.18 2.40 28.35
CA ASP A 34 -8.52 2.57 28.95
C ASP A 34 -9.33 3.63 28.20
N ALA A 35 -8.70 4.74 27.80
CA ALA A 35 -9.32 5.76 26.96
C ALA A 35 -9.74 5.21 25.58
N LEU A 36 -8.90 4.37 24.97
CA LEU A 36 -9.20 3.70 23.70
C LEU A 36 -10.34 2.69 23.85
N LYS A 37 -10.40 1.92 24.94
CA LYS A 37 -11.54 1.00 25.19
C LYS A 37 -12.84 1.79 25.29
N ASP A 38 -12.84 2.88 26.05
CA ASP A 38 -14.03 3.71 26.24
C ASP A 38 -14.44 4.44 24.95
N GLY A 39 -13.47 4.97 24.19
CA GLY A 39 -13.71 5.71 22.96
C GLY A 39 -14.11 4.85 21.77
N THR A 40 -13.57 3.64 21.65
CA THR A 40 -13.80 2.76 20.48
C THR A 40 -14.78 1.63 20.74
N GLY A 41 -15.02 1.26 22.01
CA GLY A 41 -15.79 0.07 22.39
C GLY A 41 -15.07 -1.25 22.07
N LEU A 42 -13.81 -1.21 21.64
CA LEU A 42 -13.02 -2.40 21.31
C LEU A 42 -12.49 -3.09 22.58
N SER A 43 -12.31 -4.40 22.48
CA SER A 43 -11.62 -5.17 23.53
C SER A 43 -10.13 -4.83 23.53
N GLY A 44 -9.46 -5.02 24.68
CA GLY A 44 -8.01 -4.79 24.78
C GLY A 44 -7.18 -5.58 23.77
N ILE A 45 -7.61 -6.79 23.38
CA ILE A 45 -6.94 -7.60 22.36
C ILE A 45 -6.99 -6.92 20.99
N HIS A 46 -8.15 -6.36 20.61
CA HIS A 46 -8.30 -5.66 19.33
C HIS A 46 -7.54 -4.33 19.32
N ILE A 47 -7.49 -3.62 20.45
CA ILE A 47 -6.68 -2.40 20.60
C ILE A 47 -5.19 -2.73 20.47
N GLU A 48 -4.70 -3.77 21.15
CA GLU A 48 -3.30 -4.18 21.04
C GLU A 48 -2.92 -4.56 19.60
N GLU A 49 -3.81 -5.27 18.90
CA GLU A 49 -3.64 -5.60 17.49
C GLU A 49 -3.63 -4.35 16.60
N ALA A 50 -4.51 -3.39 16.86
CA ALA A 50 -4.53 -2.12 16.14
C ALA A 50 -3.25 -1.32 16.34
N LEU A 51 -2.80 -1.14 17.59
CA LEU A 51 -1.57 -0.43 17.91
C LEU A 51 -0.34 -1.09 17.28
N LYS A 52 -0.32 -2.43 17.17
CA LYS A 52 0.71 -3.15 16.39
C LYS A 52 0.71 -2.75 14.92
N GLY A 53 -0.46 -2.71 14.29
CA GLY A 53 -0.61 -2.33 12.88
C GLY A 53 -0.23 -0.88 12.63
N LEU A 54 -0.73 0.03 13.46
CA LEU A 54 -0.44 1.46 13.38
C LEU A 54 1.06 1.76 13.54
N ALA A 55 1.72 1.14 14.53
CA ALA A 55 3.16 1.30 14.71
C ALA A 55 3.94 0.72 13.51
N ALA A 56 3.46 -0.40 12.96
CA ALA A 56 4.10 -1.05 11.82
C ALA A 56 4.04 -0.20 10.54
N MET A 57 2.95 0.53 10.35
CA MET A 57 2.75 1.49 9.27
C MET A 57 3.26 2.90 9.59
N ARG A 58 3.93 3.08 10.74
CA ARG A 58 4.43 4.38 11.22
C ARG A 58 3.34 5.45 11.36
N LEU A 59 2.11 5.04 11.64
CA LEU A 59 1.00 5.96 11.95
C LEU A 59 1.02 6.40 13.41
N ILE A 60 1.72 5.70 14.29
CA ILE A 60 2.01 6.13 15.67
C ILE A 60 3.51 5.99 15.94
N ASN A 61 4.04 6.79 16.86
CA ASN A 61 5.48 6.79 17.22
C ASN A 61 5.92 5.45 17.81
N ASP A 62 5.20 5.00 18.84
CA ASP A 62 5.39 3.69 19.44
C ASP A 62 4.09 3.21 20.11
N ARG A 63 4.18 2.12 20.87
CA ARG A 63 3.04 1.50 21.57
C ARG A 63 3.08 1.72 23.08
N ASN A 64 3.77 2.75 23.54
CA ASN A 64 3.80 3.16 24.94
C ASN A 64 2.76 4.25 25.16
N GLU A 65 2.10 4.21 26.30
CA GLU A 65 1.22 5.30 26.71
C GLU A 65 2.04 6.51 27.22
N PRO A 66 1.61 7.75 26.96
CA PRO A 66 0.49 8.10 26.07
C PRO A 66 0.85 7.86 24.59
N TYR A 67 -0.09 7.31 23.82
CA TYR A 67 0.10 7.13 22.38
C TYR A 67 0.20 8.48 21.67
N GLU A 68 1.14 8.57 20.73
CA GLU A 68 1.36 9.75 19.90
C GLU A 68 1.20 9.35 18.43
N GLU A 69 0.29 10.01 17.73
CA GLU A 69 0.09 9.85 16.29
C GLU A 69 1.17 10.57 15.48
N ASN A 70 1.48 10.01 14.31
CA ASN A 70 2.15 10.74 13.26
C ASN A 70 1.10 11.46 12.39
N PRO A 71 1.34 12.72 11.99
CA PRO A 71 0.44 13.45 11.11
C PRO A 71 0.21 12.71 9.79
N LEU A 72 -1.03 12.76 9.31
CA LEU A 72 -1.35 12.27 7.99
C LEU A 72 -0.76 13.17 6.90
N ILE A 73 -0.49 12.61 5.73
CA ILE A 73 -0.11 13.38 4.54
C ILE A 73 -1.28 14.32 4.19
N GLU A 74 -0.99 15.62 4.16
CA GLU A 74 -1.95 16.66 3.79
C GLU A 74 -2.10 16.73 2.26
N ILE A 75 -3.28 16.34 1.78
CA ILE A 75 -3.67 16.37 0.37
C ILE A 75 -5.09 16.92 0.29
N ASP A 76 -5.29 17.97 -0.49
CA ASP A 76 -6.61 18.55 -0.72
C ASP A 76 -7.52 17.60 -1.54
N ASP A 77 -8.84 17.75 -1.40
CA ASP A 77 -9.85 16.99 -2.16
C ASP A 77 -9.79 15.45 -2.01
N VAL A 78 -9.20 15.00 -0.90
CA VAL A 78 -9.04 13.61 -0.49
C VAL A 78 -9.66 13.40 0.90
N SER A 79 -10.23 12.23 1.18
CA SER A 79 -10.80 11.92 2.49
C SER A 79 -9.73 11.50 3.51
N ASP A 80 -10.02 11.62 4.81
CA ASP A 80 -9.10 11.17 5.87
C ASP A 80 -8.74 9.69 5.74
N SER A 81 -9.68 8.83 5.33
CA SER A 81 -9.43 7.41 5.10
C SER A 81 -8.40 7.16 3.99
N ILE A 82 -8.38 7.98 2.94
CA ILE A 82 -7.37 7.87 1.89
C ILE A 82 -6.03 8.43 2.39
N ARG A 83 -6.03 9.57 3.11
CA ARG A 83 -4.81 10.11 3.74
C ARG A 83 -4.18 9.11 4.71
N TYR A 84 -4.98 8.44 5.53
CA TYR A 84 -4.59 7.37 6.45
C TYR A 84 -3.89 6.23 5.70
N ARG A 85 -4.54 5.69 4.65
CA ARG A 85 -3.98 4.59 3.86
C ARG A 85 -2.69 4.98 3.13
N LEU A 86 -2.64 6.20 2.55
CA LEU A 86 -1.43 6.71 1.89
C LEU A 86 -0.27 6.91 2.86
N THR A 87 -0.55 7.45 4.05
CA THR A 87 0.45 7.64 5.10
C THR A 87 0.98 6.29 5.57
N GLY A 88 0.11 5.30 5.75
CA GLY A 88 0.51 3.94 6.11
C GLY A 88 1.34 3.25 5.02
N LEU A 89 0.98 3.42 3.74
CA LEU A 89 1.75 2.91 2.60
C LEU A 89 3.14 3.56 2.54
N GLN A 90 3.24 4.88 2.73
CA GLN A 90 4.53 5.56 2.83
C GLN A 90 5.39 5.00 3.98
N GLY A 91 4.79 4.80 5.16
CA GLY A 91 5.49 4.22 6.30
C GLY A 91 5.99 2.78 6.06
N LEU A 92 5.25 1.98 5.29
CA LEU A 92 5.70 0.66 4.84
C LEU A 92 6.80 0.76 3.78
N MET A 93 6.73 1.75 2.88
CA MET A 93 7.74 1.99 1.85
C MET A 93 9.10 2.32 2.48
N ASP A 94 9.13 3.04 3.60
CA ASP A 94 10.36 3.30 4.36
C ASP A 94 11.04 2.03 4.92
N GLU A 95 10.28 0.94 5.09
CA GLU A 95 10.83 -0.37 5.49
C GLU A 95 11.28 -1.19 4.25
N HIS A 96 10.85 -0.79 3.05
CA HIS A 96 11.08 -1.50 1.79
C HIS A 96 12.37 -1.04 1.10
N VAL A 97 13.50 -1.17 1.81
CA VAL A 97 14.82 -0.76 1.32
C VAL A 97 15.67 -1.98 0.99
N PRO A 98 16.05 -2.19 -0.29
CA PRO A 98 16.96 -3.27 -0.67
C PRO A 98 18.25 -3.27 0.17
N ASP A 99 18.72 -4.46 0.53
CA ASP A 99 19.88 -4.70 1.42
C ASP A 99 19.74 -4.19 2.87
N ASN A 100 18.66 -3.48 3.19
CA ASN A 100 18.34 -2.99 4.53
C ASN A 100 16.84 -3.14 4.83
N TRP A 101 16.35 -4.35 4.59
CA TRP A 101 14.94 -4.66 4.76
C TRP A 101 14.48 -4.42 6.20
N GLY A 102 13.45 -3.59 6.32
CA GLY A 102 12.74 -3.38 7.55
C GLY A 102 11.90 -4.60 7.96
N ARG A 103 11.39 -4.58 9.19
CA ARG A 103 10.67 -5.74 9.76
C ARG A 103 9.33 -5.99 9.07
N HIS A 104 8.76 -4.95 8.46
CA HIS A 104 7.46 -4.99 7.80
C HIS A 104 7.57 -4.93 6.27
N ALA A 105 8.80 -4.93 5.72
CA ALA A 105 9.07 -4.91 4.27
C ALA A 105 8.29 -5.99 3.51
N GLY A 106 8.07 -7.14 4.16
CA GLY A 106 7.26 -8.24 3.63
C GLY A 106 5.94 -7.76 3.03
N VAL A 107 5.21 -6.83 3.66
CA VAL A 107 3.89 -6.42 3.14
C VAL A 107 3.95 -5.94 1.70
N LEU A 108 4.93 -5.09 1.38
CA LEU A 108 5.13 -4.56 0.03
C LEU A 108 5.91 -5.52 -0.87
N LEU A 109 6.80 -6.36 -0.34
CA LEU A 109 7.47 -7.43 -1.11
C LEU A 109 6.48 -8.44 -1.70
N HIS A 110 5.46 -8.85 -0.93
CA HIS A 110 4.40 -9.72 -1.47
C HIS A 110 3.65 -9.04 -2.62
N TYR A 111 3.35 -7.74 -2.49
CA TYR A 111 2.69 -6.99 -3.56
C TYR A 111 3.59 -6.85 -4.78
N GLU A 112 4.86 -6.49 -4.58
CA GLU A 112 5.87 -6.37 -5.63
C GLU A 112 5.97 -7.66 -6.46
N TYR A 113 6.03 -8.83 -5.79
CA TYR A 113 6.01 -10.12 -6.47
C TYR A 113 4.78 -10.26 -7.39
N LEU A 114 3.58 -9.95 -6.88
CA LEU A 114 2.35 -10.09 -7.67
C LEU A 114 2.35 -9.18 -8.90
N VAL A 115 2.96 -8.00 -8.79
CA VAL A 115 3.10 -7.06 -9.91
C VAL A 115 4.16 -7.53 -10.91
N GLU A 116 5.35 -7.92 -10.42
CA GLU A 116 6.49 -8.38 -11.24
C GLU A 116 6.14 -9.65 -12.03
N GLU A 117 5.56 -10.64 -11.36
CA GLU A 117 5.16 -11.93 -11.95
C GLU A 117 3.78 -11.88 -12.63
N ARG A 118 3.14 -10.70 -12.63
CA ARG A 118 1.82 -10.46 -13.25
C ARG A 118 0.75 -11.44 -12.75
N GLU A 119 0.78 -11.79 -11.48
CA GLU A 119 -0.20 -12.64 -10.82
C GLU A 119 -1.49 -11.85 -10.59
N GLN A 120 -2.38 -11.84 -11.59
CA GLN A 120 -3.57 -10.99 -11.59
C GLN A 120 -4.74 -11.53 -10.79
N TYR A 121 -4.81 -12.84 -10.54
CA TYR A 121 -5.92 -13.48 -9.85
C TYR A 121 -5.44 -14.65 -9.01
N PHE A 122 -5.76 -14.64 -7.71
CA PHE A 122 -5.26 -15.62 -6.76
C PHE A 122 -6.23 -15.84 -5.59
N ARG A 123 -5.91 -16.81 -4.73
CA ARG A 123 -6.69 -17.11 -3.51
C ARG A 123 -5.92 -16.76 -2.24
N ASP A 124 -6.65 -16.36 -1.20
CA ASP A 124 -6.10 -16.11 0.14
C ASP A 124 -5.69 -17.37 0.93
N ASP A 125 -5.89 -18.56 0.34
CA ASP A 125 -5.45 -19.85 0.86
C ASP A 125 -4.51 -20.60 -0.11
N ASP A 126 -3.96 -19.90 -1.12
CA ASP A 126 -3.05 -20.50 -2.10
C ASP A 126 -1.66 -20.77 -1.51
N GLU A 127 -1.44 -22.00 -1.07
CA GLU A 127 -0.16 -22.45 -0.53
C GLU A 127 0.98 -22.45 -1.55
N GLY A 128 0.67 -22.71 -2.82
CA GLY A 128 1.66 -22.71 -3.88
C GLY A 128 2.19 -21.31 -4.12
N LEU A 129 1.30 -20.32 -4.18
CA LEU A 129 1.66 -18.93 -4.41
C LEU A 129 2.48 -18.32 -3.28
N TRP A 130 2.00 -18.41 -2.03
CA TRP A 130 2.74 -17.76 -0.94
C TRP A 130 4.13 -18.37 -0.72
N LYS A 131 4.32 -19.67 -1.01
CA LYS A 131 5.65 -20.30 -0.98
C LYS A 131 6.59 -19.77 -2.07
N LYS A 132 6.08 -19.51 -3.27
CA LYS A 132 6.88 -18.88 -4.34
C LYS A 132 7.32 -17.47 -3.93
N ILE A 133 6.41 -16.68 -3.36
CA ILE A 133 6.71 -15.35 -2.84
C ILE A 133 7.80 -15.43 -1.78
N ARG A 134 7.67 -16.36 -0.82
CA ARG A 134 8.68 -16.55 0.23
C ARG A 134 10.07 -16.91 -0.30
N ASN A 135 10.15 -17.80 -1.28
CA ASN A 135 11.43 -18.12 -1.91
C ASN A 135 12.02 -16.89 -2.62
N TRP A 136 11.19 -16.13 -3.34
CA TRP A 136 11.59 -14.91 -4.04
C TRP A 136 12.07 -13.80 -3.10
N GLU A 137 11.45 -13.68 -1.92
CA GLU A 137 11.87 -12.77 -0.85
C GLU A 137 13.23 -13.18 -0.26
N GLU A 138 13.44 -14.48 -0.02
CA GLU A 138 14.69 -15.04 0.50
C GLU A 138 15.84 -14.87 -0.49
N ASP A 139 15.58 -15.04 -1.79
CA ASP A 139 16.54 -14.78 -2.86
C ASP A 139 16.98 -13.30 -2.91
N ARG A 140 16.17 -12.38 -2.38
CA ARG A 140 16.45 -10.94 -2.22
C ARG A 140 17.03 -10.58 -0.85
N GLY A 141 17.34 -11.59 -0.02
CA GLY A 141 17.93 -11.40 1.30
C GLY A 141 16.95 -11.00 2.40
N TYR A 142 15.63 -11.08 2.16
CA TYR A 142 14.64 -10.81 3.19
C TYR A 142 14.33 -12.04 4.06
N GLU A 143 15.06 -12.15 5.17
CA GLU A 143 14.87 -13.20 6.18
C GLU A 143 14.42 -12.62 7.54
N PRO A 144 13.12 -12.35 7.74
CA PRO A 144 12.65 -11.87 9.02
C PRO A 144 12.98 -12.85 10.16
N LYS A 145 13.55 -12.33 11.25
CA LYS A 145 13.86 -13.10 12.46
C LYS A 145 12.91 -12.72 13.60
N LYS A 146 12.51 -13.72 14.38
CA LYS A 146 11.81 -13.51 15.66
C LYS A 146 12.79 -12.94 16.70
N LYS A 147 12.24 -12.45 17.83
CA LYS A 147 13.03 -11.96 18.97
C LYS A 147 14.05 -12.99 19.50
N ASN A 148 13.71 -14.28 19.45
CA ASN A 148 14.58 -15.35 19.90
C ASN A 148 15.65 -15.76 18.87
N GLY A 149 15.75 -15.05 17.74
CA GLY A 149 16.71 -15.32 16.66
C GLY A 149 16.23 -16.35 15.63
N ASP A 150 15.10 -17.02 15.87
CA ASP A 150 14.57 -18.01 14.93
C ASP A 150 14.04 -17.35 13.66
N ASN A 151 14.12 -18.09 12.55
CA ASN A 151 13.45 -17.70 11.32
C ASN A 151 11.96 -17.59 11.54
N TYR A 152 11.41 -16.47 11.09
CA TYR A 152 9.98 -16.30 11.05
C TYR A 152 9.36 -17.23 9.98
N GLN A 153 8.41 -18.05 10.42
CA GLN A 153 7.76 -19.04 9.57
C GLN A 153 6.51 -18.45 8.94
N PHE A 154 6.49 -18.22 7.64
CA PHE A 154 5.28 -17.84 6.92
C PHE A 154 4.38 -19.07 6.68
N ASN A 155 3.06 -18.88 6.70
CA ASN A 155 2.10 -19.96 6.53
C ASN A 155 0.78 -19.43 5.96
N THR A 156 -0.14 -20.34 5.62
CA THR A 156 -1.44 -19.97 5.02
C THR A 156 -2.25 -18.98 5.87
N LYS A 157 -2.27 -19.13 7.20
CA LYS A 157 -2.99 -18.17 8.07
C LYS A 157 -2.43 -16.75 7.91
N LYS A 158 -1.11 -16.63 7.81
CA LYS A 158 -0.41 -15.34 7.64
C LYS A 158 -0.64 -14.75 6.25
N TRP A 159 -0.70 -15.60 5.23
CA TRP A 159 -1.10 -15.21 3.88
C TRP A 159 -2.52 -14.64 3.86
N THR A 160 -3.49 -15.33 4.47
CA THR A 160 -4.87 -14.84 4.58
C THR A 160 -4.96 -13.51 5.32
N HIS A 161 -4.17 -13.32 6.37
CA HIS A 161 -4.13 -12.03 7.07
C HIS A 161 -3.50 -10.93 6.20
N TRP A 162 -2.42 -11.24 5.48
CA TRP A 162 -1.81 -10.32 4.54
C TRP A 162 -2.80 -9.87 3.45
N THR A 163 -3.62 -10.77 2.89
CA THR A 163 -4.60 -10.37 1.86
C THR A 163 -5.64 -9.40 2.39
N VAL A 164 -6.09 -9.55 3.64
CA VAL A 164 -7.00 -8.58 4.28
C VAL A 164 -6.35 -7.20 4.42
N ILE A 165 -5.07 -7.16 4.84
CA ILE A 165 -4.33 -5.91 5.00
C ILE A 165 -4.09 -5.25 3.65
N ALA A 166 -3.65 -6.02 2.65
CA ALA A 166 -3.39 -5.54 1.30
C ALA A 166 -4.67 -5.04 0.62
N ASP A 167 -5.82 -5.69 0.84
CA ASP A 167 -7.13 -5.25 0.35
C ASP A 167 -7.55 -3.93 1.03
N HIS A 168 -7.38 -3.83 2.35
CA HIS A 168 -7.67 -2.58 3.08
C HIS A 168 -6.80 -1.40 2.61
N LEU A 169 -5.49 -1.62 2.40
CA LEU A 169 -4.57 -0.60 1.90
C LEU A 169 -4.77 -0.28 0.40
N GLY A 170 -5.63 -1.01 -0.31
CA GLY A 170 -5.91 -0.79 -1.73
C GLY A 170 -4.85 -1.32 -2.68
N LEU A 171 -4.02 -2.27 -2.24
CA LEU A 171 -3.01 -2.93 -3.07
C LEU A 171 -3.64 -4.00 -3.97
N ILE A 172 -4.59 -4.75 -3.41
CA ILE A 172 -5.35 -5.79 -4.10
C ILE A 172 -6.83 -5.54 -3.89
N ARG A 173 -7.68 -6.31 -4.60
CA ARG A 173 -9.13 -6.23 -4.44
C ARG A 173 -9.77 -7.60 -4.27
N LYS A 174 -10.55 -7.75 -3.22
CA LYS A 174 -11.41 -8.94 -3.04
C LYS A 174 -12.49 -8.97 -4.10
N THR A 175 -12.61 -10.11 -4.80
CA THR A 175 -13.60 -10.30 -5.87
C THR A 175 -14.79 -11.11 -5.39
N LYS A 176 -14.55 -12.33 -4.89
CA LYS A 176 -15.58 -13.23 -4.37
C LYS A 176 -14.97 -14.30 -3.48
N GLY A 177 -15.58 -14.57 -2.32
CA GLY A 177 -15.14 -15.65 -1.44
C GLY A 177 -13.67 -15.45 -1.02
N SER A 178 -12.82 -16.44 -1.31
CA SER A 178 -11.37 -16.41 -1.08
C SER A 178 -10.55 -15.79 -2.22
N PHE A 179 -11.19 -15.28 -3.27
CA PHE A 179 -10.50 -14.80 -4.47
C PHE A 179 -10.21 -13.30 -4.45
N TYR A 180 -9.01 -12.93 -4.86
CA TYR A 180 -8.51 -11.57 -4.97
C TYR A 180 -7.93 -11.32 -6.36
N THR A 181 -7.85 -10.05 -6.73
CA THR A 181 -7.16 -9.59 -7.93
C THR A 181 -6.13 -8.53 -7.59
N THR A 182 -4.99 -8.54 -8.28
CA THR A 182 -3.93 -7.55 -8.14
C THR A 182 -4.33 -6.28 -8.88
N TYR A 183 -5.09 -5.44 -8.19
CA TYR A 183 -5.73 -4.25 -8.73
C TYR A 183 -5.59 -3.12 -7.72
N PHE A 184 -4.87 -2.07 -8.12
CA PHE A 184 -4.59 -0.94 -7.24
C PHE A 184 -5.80 -0.02 -7.15
N ASP A 185 -6.22 0.32 -5.93
CA ASP A 185 -7.44 1.07 -5.65
C ASP A 185 -7.43 2.43 -6.40
N PRO A 186 -8.44 2.72 -7.24
CA PRO A 186 -8.54 3.98 -7.97
C PRO A 186 -8.54 5.22 -7.10
N GLU A 187 -9.13 5.18 -5.91
CA GLU A 187 -9.12 6.35 -5.01
C GLU A 187 -7.75 6.56 -4.36
N ILE A 188 -7.01 5.47 -4.11
CA ILE A 188 -5.61 5.56 -3.64
C ILE A 188 -4.73 6.14 -4.76
N LEU A 189 -4.87 5.65 -6.00
CA LEU A 189 -4.11 6.20 -7.14
C LEU A 189 -4.45 7.68 -7.40
N ARG A 190 -5.73 8.03 -7.28
CA ARG A 190 -6.19 9.42 -7.36
C ARG A 190 -5.49 10.29 -6.32
N GLY A 191 -5.45 9.82 -5.07
CA GLY A 191 -4.76 10.50 -3.98
C GLY A 191 -3.26 10.67 -4.23
N THR A 192 -2.57 9.64 -4.75
CA THR A 192 -1.14 9.76 -5.09
C THR A 192 -0.87 10.71 -6.25
N LEU A 193 -1.77 10.78 -7.25
CA LEU A 193 -1.68 11.72 -8.36
C LEU A 193 -1.84 13.17 -7.88
N LEU A 194 -2.79 13.44 -6.99
CA LEU A 194 -2.95 14.75 -6.35
C LEU A 194 -1.73 15.10 -5.49
N TRP A 195 -1.25 14.16 -4.68
CA TRP A 195 -0.05 14.36 -3.87
C TRP A 195 1.18 14.70 -4.71
N TYR A 196 1.39 13.97 -5.82
CA TYR A 196 2.47 14.26 -6.75
C TYR A 196 2.30 15.63 -7.43
N SER A 197 1.06 15.99 -7.77
CA SER A 197 0.71 17.29 -8.35
C SER A 197 1.05 18.43 -7.40
N ASP A 198 0.68 18.33 -6.13
CA ASP A 198 0.97 19.34 -5.09
C ASP A 198 2.49 19.47 -4.89
N LYS A 199 3.22 18.35 -4.87
CA LYS A 199 4.68 18.33 -4.75
C LYS A 199 5.40 19.01 -5.93
N THR A 200 4.85 18.87 -7.14
CA THR A 200 5.47 19.39 -8.36
C THR A 200 4.93 20.76 -8.78
N GLY A 201 3.81 21.21 -8.21
CA GLY A 201 3.13 22.45 -8.56
C GLY A 201 2.45 22.42 -9.93
N THR A 202 2.18 21.24 -10.50
CA THR A 202 1.54 21.08 -11.81
C THR A 202 0.56 19.91 -11.83
N TYR A 203 -0.55 20.08 -12.54
CA TYR A 203 -1.55 19.03 -12.80
C TYR A 203 -1.25 18.22 -14.05
N SER A 204 -0.22 18.60 -14.83
CA SER A 204 0.25 17.85 -15.98
C SER A 204 1.72 17.44 -15.80
N PHE A 205 2.01 16.15 -15.93
CA PHE A 205 3.35 15.60 -15.71
C PHE A 205 3.62 14.28 -16.48
N PRO A 206 4.90 13.98 -16.79
CA PRO A 206 5.27 12.73 -17.45
C PRO A 206 4.92 11.50 -16.62
N ILE A 207 4.35 10.48 -17.27
CA ILE A 207 3.96 9.21 -16.64
C ILE A 207 5.18 8.55 -15.99
N SER A 208 6.31 8.49 -16.69
CA SER A 208 7.53 7.85 -16.18
C SER A 208 8.03 8.48 -14.89
N LYS A 209 7.96 9.81 -14.76
CA LYS A 209 8.38 10.51 -13.53
C LYS A 209 7.42 10.22 -12.37
N TYR A 210 6.12 10.18 -12.65
CA TYR A 210 5.13 9.82 -11.65
C TYR A 210 5.28 8.37 -11.18
N ILE A 211 5.47 7.42 -12.12
CA ILE A 211 5.65 6.00 -11.77
C ILE A 211 6.93 5.77 -10.96
N ASN A 212 8.05 6.41 -11.32
CA ASN A 212 9.26 6.34 -10.51
C ASN A 212 9.05 6.92 -9.11
N TRP A 213 8.34 8.04 -9.00
CA TRP A 213 8.01 8.61 -7.69
C TRP A 213 7.10 7.67 -6.90
N LEU A 214 6.12 7.04 -7.53
CA LEU A 214 5.22 6.08 -6.90
C LEU A 214 5.99 4.87 -6.34
N ASP A 215 6.92 4.32 -7.14
CA ASP A 215 7.84 3.23 -6.78
C ASP A 215 8.74 3.58 -5.59
N GLU A 216 9.23 4.81 -5.53
CA GLU A 216 10.14 5.27 -4.46
C GLU A 216 9.41 5.67 -3.17
N ASN A 217 8.14 6.07 -3.21
CA ASN A 217 7.49 6.79 -2.10
C ASN A 217 6.22 6.14 -1.56
N VAL A 218 5.57 5.24 -2.32
CA VAL A 218 4.24 4.74 -1.93
C VAL A 218 4.13 3.23 -2.06
N VAL A 219 4.48 2.68 -3.22
CA VAL A 219 4.26 1.26 -3.49
C VAL A 219 5.18 0.78 -4.61
N PRO A 220 5.79 -0.42 -4.50
CA PRO A 220 6.59 -0.98 -5.57
C PRO A 220 5.83 -1.09 -6.89
N CYS A 221 6.43 -0.51 -7.93
CA CYS A 221 5.89 -0.44 -9.29
C CYS A 221 6.98 -0.88 -10.29
N PRO A 222 7.47 -2.14 -10.23
CA PRO A 222 8.56 -2.60 -11.08
C PRO A 222 8.20 -2.45 -12.56
N THR A 223 8.88 -1.52 -13.25
CA THR A 223 8.65 -1.24 -14.67
C THR A 223 9.55 -2.09 -15.57
N GLN A 224 9.06 -2.44 -16.76
CA GLN A 224 9.86 -3.06 -17.81
C GLN A 224 10.07 -2.03 -18.94
N GLY A 225 11.16 -1.27 -18.86
CA GLY A 225 11.39 -0.10 -19.72
C GLY A 225 10.37 1.00 -19.40
N ASN A 226 9.74 1.58 -20.42
CA ASN A 226 8.68 2.59 -20.21
C ASN A 226 7.27 1.98 -20.07
N THR A 227 7.19 0.72 -19.67
CA THR A 227 5.91 0.01 -19.53
C THR A 227 5.42 0.10 -18.09
N VAL A 228 4.27 0.73 -17.91
CA VAL A 228 3.57 0.81 -16.63
C VAL A 228 3.01 -0.57 -16.27
N PRO A 229 3.11 -1.05 -15.01
CA PRO A 229 2.58 -2.36 -14.62
C PRO A 229 1.08 -2.49 -14.82
N VAL A 230 0.57 -3.72 -14.97
CA VAL A 230 -0.84 -3.99 -15.30
C VAL A 230 -1.81 -3.41 -14.27
N SER A 231 -1.52 -3.59 -12.98
CA SER A 231 -2.34 -3.11 -11.87
C SER A 231 -2.54 -1.58 -11.93
N ILE A 232 -1.46 -0.83 -12.18
CA ILE A 232 -1.48 0.63 -12.28
C ILE A 232 -2.09 1.07 -13.62
N SER A 233 -1.76 0.39 -14.72
CA SER A 233 -2.27 0.69 -16.06
C SER A 233 -3.78 0.62 -16.14
N HIS A 234 -4.38 -0.42 -15.57
CA HIS A 234 -5.83 -0.58 -15.52
C HIS A 234 -6.51 0.53 -14.73
N THR A 235 -5.90 0.94 -13.62
CA THR A 235 -6.43 2.01 -12.77
C THR A 235 -6.28 3.39 -13.42
N LEU A 236 -5.13 3.70 -14.03
CA LEU A 236 -4.94 4.92 -14.83
C LEU A 236 -5.95 5.00 -15.99
N HIS A 237 -6.13 3.88 -16.71
CA HIS A 237 -7.09 3.82 -17.80
C HIS A 237 -8.53 4.01 -17.32
N LEU A 238 -8.91 3.44 -16.17
CA LEU A 238 -10.20 3.69 -15.55
C LEU A 238 -10.40 5.18 -15.23
N LEU A 239 -9.43 5.82 -14.56
CA LEU A 239 -9.48 7.25 -14.24
C LEU A 239 -9.58 8.13 -15.49
N SER A 240 -8.93 7.72 -16.59
CA SER A 240 -9.08 8.41 -17.87
C SER A 240 -10.49 8.27 -18.43
N ARG A 241 -11.04 7.04 -18.42
CA ARG A 241 -12.38 6.76 -18.93
C ARG A 241 -13.50 7.42 -18.14
N THR A 242 -13.30 7.65 -16.84
CA THR A 242 -14.26 8.37 -15.99
C THR A 242 -14.11 9.90 -16.11
N GLY A 243 -13.17 10.38 -16.91
CA GLY A 243 -12.94 11.81 -17.13
C GLY A 243 -12.28 12.51 -15.94
N TRP A 244 -11.55 11.77 -15.09
CA TRP A 244 -10.78 12.36 -14.00
C TRP A 244 -9.39 12.82 -14.45
N LEU A 245 -8.80 12.14 -15.44
CA LEU A 245 -7.56 12.55 -16.08
C LEU A 245 -7.63 12.37 -17.60
N ASN A 246 -6.70 13.00 -18.30
CA ASN A 246 -6.44 12.75 -19.70
C ASN A 246 -5.01 12.21 -19.87
N PHE A 247 -4.84 11.29 -20.81
CA PHE A 247 -3.53 11.01 -21.36
C PHE A 247 -3.21 12.00 -22.47
N VAL A 248 -2.03 12.59 -22.42
CA VAL A 248 -1.62 13.64 -23.36
C VAL A 248 -0.18 13.40 -23.83
N GLU A 249 0.13 13.96 -25.01
CA GLU A 249 1.49 14.09 -25.51
C GLU A 249 2.02 15.46 -25.13
N GLU A 250 2.99 15.50 -24.22
CA GLU A 250 3.63 16.74 -23.78
C GLU A 250 5.16 16.62 -23.75
N GLY A 251 5.83 17.59 -24.37
CA GLY A 251 7.29 17.67 -24.44
C GLY A 251 7.95 16.47 -25.12
N ASP A 252 9.23 16.29 -24.85
CA ASP A 252 10.07 15.27 -25.51
C ASP A 252 10.22 13.98 -24.68
N SER A 253 9.30 13.73 -23.74
CA SER A 253 9.34 12.51 -22.91
C SER A 253 9.04 11.28 -23.75
N ALA A 254 9.74 10.19 -23.48
CA ALA A 254 9.51 8.93 -24.19
C ALA A 254 8.09 8.41 -23.94
N THR A 255 7.49 7.81 -24.98
CA THR A 255 6.16 7.20 -24.89
C THR A 255 6.13 6.13 -23.80
N ALA A 256 5.09 6.19 -22.98
CA ALA A 256 4.75 5.19 -21.99
C ALA A 256 3.79 4.16 -22.59
N SER A 257 4.00 2.89 -22.26
CA SER A 257 3.07 1.81 -22.61
C SER A 257 2.28 1.41 -21.36
N LEU A 258 0.97 1.22 -21.52
CA LEU A 258 0.08 0.74 -20.44
C LEU A 258 -0.10 -0.78 -20.56
N ALA A 259 0.54 -1.56 -19.70
CA ALA A 259 0.47 -3.01 -19.78
C ALA A 259 -0.97 -3.52 -19.62
N GLY A 260 -1.37 -4.47 -20.46
CA GLY A 260 -2.69 -5.08 -20.41
C GLY A 260 -3.84 -4.17 -20.87
N ILE A 261 -3.53 -3.01 -21.48
CA ILE A 261 -4.48 -2.15 -22.17
C ILE A 261 -4.14 -2.16 -23.67
N GLU A 262 -5.15 -2.38 -24.51
CA GLU A 262 -4.95 -2.37 -25.97
C GLU A 262 -4.58 -0.95 -26.43
N PRO A 263 -3.58 -0.77 -27.32
CA PRO A 263 -3.16 0.56 -27.78
C PRO A 263 -4.30 1.39 -28.38
N SER A 264 -5.31 0.75 -28.98
CA SER A 264 -6.50 1.44 -29.52
C SER A 264 -7.40 2.08 -28.47
N GLN A 265 -7.16 1.84 -27.18
CA GLN A 265 -7.95 2.35 -26.05
C GLN A 265 -7.38 3.64 -25.45
N TYR A 266 -6.22 4.11 -25.91
CA TYR A 266 -5.60 5.38 -25.51
C TYR A 266 -4.89 6.02 -26.72
N PRO A 267 -4.49 7.30 -26.67
CA PRO A 267 -3.80 7.94 -27.79
C PRO A 267 -2.50 7.21 -28.19
N ASP A 268 -2.17 7.21 -29.48
CA ASP A 268 -1.00 6.49 -30.04
C ASP A 268 0.35 6.95 -29.43
N SER A 269 0.42 8.22 -29.00
CA SER A 269 1.55 8.85 -28.34
C SER A 269 1.14 9.38 -26.97
N VAL A 270 1.29 8.54 -25.94
CA VAL A 270 1.04 8.93 -24.55
C VAL A 270 2.35 8.94 -23.79
N ASN A 271 2.72 10.10 -23.24
CA ASN A 271 3.89 10.24 -22.37
C ASN A 271 3.58 10.93 -21.04
N SER A 272 2.42 11.59 -20.93
CA SER A 272 2.05 12.42 -19.79
C SER A 272 0.59 12.23 -19.36
N ILE A 273 0.33 12.54 -18.09
CA ILE A 273 -1.00 12.59 -17.47
C ILE A 273 -1.33 14.06 -17.20
N SER A 274 -2.55 14.48 -17.54
CA SER A 274 -3.14 15.75 -17.10
C SER A 274 -4.37 15.47 -16.24
N ILE A 275 -4.34 15.87 -14.97
CA ILE A 275 -5.48 15.78 -14.05
C ILE A 275 -6.52 16.83 -14.44
N ILE A 276 -7.79 16.43 -14.53
CA ILE A 276 -8.90 17.33 -14.82
C ILE A 276 -9.40 17.91 -13.49
N LYS A 277 -9.12 19.19 -13.25
CA LYS A 277 -9.63 19.88 -12.05
C LYS A 277 -11.14 20.11 -12.20
N SER A 278 -11.91 19.48 -11.31
CA SER A 278 -13.36 19.71 -11.16
C SER A 278 -13.65 21.00 -10.41
#